data_AF-A0A411HR50-F1
#
_entry.id   AF-A0A411HR50-F1
#
_cell.length_a   1.000
_cell.length_b   1.000
_cell.length_c   1.000
_cell.angle_alpha   90.00
_cell.angle_beta   90.00
_cell.angle_gamma   90.00
#
_symmetry.space_group_name_H-M   'P 1'
#
loop_
_entity.id
_entity.type
_entity.pdbx_description
1 polymer ?
#
loop_
_entity_poly.entity_id
_entity_poly.type
_entity_poly.pdbx_seq_one_letter_code
_entity_poly.pdbx_strand_id
1 'polypeptide(L)'
;MDTNDIHLKINMKSLFVLGAFRFRFKCWLTDIAYRTYSYFIRTYFVTFIICEYIELITMPDKRLLSIVEILAVSLIYSTAAWRLKVYNSKSFNKLIRQLREVEHDIFSVNNTDLLKIYNEHVRTNSRICTGFMWIGVLTVIPYYIHPILQEASANEATYMNVTHNNITKLLKIRPLPLSSWFPYNRYEYYYYSYAYHIVAAAIGASMVVLTDLLFVSIMIFLIGQLKTLQYHFKNAKKIAMVLKLNIGTTYNNSLNYTIKYGIRMHQFIIRYVEDLDKSMSRLMLVDFAVASLQMATLGLQMIVVKRYIFKQFFRLSNILRRPLLSLT
;
A
#
# COMPACT_ATOMS: atom_id res chain seq x y z
N MET A 1 3.24 -14.14 -21.12
CA MET A 1 2.49 -13.80 -19.88
C MET A 1 1.04 -13.83 -20.29
N ASP A 2 0.36 -14.97 -20.18
CA ASP A 2 -1.05 -15.10 -20.59
C ASP A 2 -1.97 -14.74 -19.42
N THR A 3 -1.70 -13.62 -18.77
CA THR A 3 -2.59 -13.11 -17.71
C THR A 3 -3.62 -12.23 -18.38
N ASN A 4 -4.68 -12.86 -18.90
CA ASN A 4 -5.93 -12.19 -19.25
C ASN A 4 -6.73 -11.77 -18.01
N ASP A 5 -6.03 -11.49 -16.89
CA ASP A 5 -6.59 -10.98 -15.66
C ASP A 5 -7.00 -9.53 -15.89
N ILE A 6 -8.19 -9.28 -16.42
CA ILE A 6 -8.61 -7.94 -16.83
C ILE A 6 -8.88 -7.08 -15.58
N HIS A 7 -9.52 -7.65 -14.55
CA HIS A 7 -9.85 -6.94 -13.32
C HIS A 7 -8.62 -6.57 -12.46
N LEU A 8 -7.67 -7.48 -12.33
CA LEU A 8 -6.47 -7.29 -11.49
C LEU A 8 -5.23 -6.86 -12.27
N LYS A 9 -5.36 -6.57 -13.58
CA LYS A 9 -4.24 -6.29 -14.49
C LYS A 9 -3.23 -5.29 -13.95
N ILE A 10 -3.72 -4.14 -13.48
CA ILE A 10 -2.87 -3.04 -13.03
C ILE A 10 -2.11 -3.43 -11.77
N ASN A 11 -2.81 -3.95 -10.75
CA ASN A 11 -2.16 -4.35 -9.50
C ASN A 11 -1.15 -5.48 -9.69
N MET A 12 -1.50 -6.49 -10.49
CA MET A 12 -0.61 -7.62 -10.76
C MET A 12 0.64 -7.16 -11.51
N LYS A 13 0.52 -6.24 -12.47
CA LYS A 13 1.68 -5.65 -13.15
C LYS A 13 2.52 -4.77 -12.23
N SER A 14 1.91 -3.94 -11.39
CA SER A 14 2.66 -3.09 -10.46
C SER A 14 3.37 -3.92 -9.39
N LEU A 15 2.70 -4.93 -8.83
CA LEU A 15 3.31 -5.89 -7.89
C LEU A 15 4.40 -6.74 -8.55
N PHE A 16 4.24 -7.04 -9.84
CA PHE A 16 5.28 -7.68 -10.63
C PHE A 16 6.54 -6.80 -10.70
N VAL A 17 6.40 -5.55 -11.16
CA VAL A 17 7.51 -4.59 -11.28
C VAL A 17 8.22 -4.39 -9.95
N LEU A 18 7.46 -4.30 -8.85
CA LEU A 18 8.02 -4.12 -7.51
C LEU A 18 8.71 -5.39 -6.95
N GLY A 19 8.60 -6.55 -7.61
CA GLY A 19 9.13 -7.82 -7.09
C GLY A 19 8.33 -8.36 -5.90
N ALA A 20 7.12 -7.87 -5.69
CA ALA A 20 6.28 -8.18 -4.54
C ALA A 20 5.55 -9.54 -4.70
N PHE A 21 5.14 -9.89 -5.92
CA PHE A 21 4.31 -11.07 -6.16
C PHE A 21 5.07 -12.18 -6.91
N ARG A 22 4.83 -13.44 -6.55
CA ARG A 22 5.47 -14.57 -7.25
C ARG A 22 4.76 -14.87 -8.56
N PHE A 23 5.39 -14.52 -9.67
CA PHE A 23 4.96 -14.94 -11.00
C PHE A 23 5.74 -16.16 -11.48
N ARG A 24 5.09 -17.00 -12.29
CA ARG A 24 5.73 -18.10 -13.01
C ARG A 24 5.79 -17.76 -14.49
N PHE A 25 6.99 -17.74 -15.06
CA PHE A 25 7.19 -17.53 -16.49
C PHE A 25 7.25 -18.86 -17.26
N LYS A 26 6.93 -18.82 -18.55
CA LYS A 26 7.08 -19.97 -19.46
C LYS A 26 8.57 -20.29 -19.71
N CYS A 27 9.41 -19.27 -19.81
CA CYS A 27 10.86 -19.42 -19.98
C CYS A 27 11.53 -19.56 -18.61
N TRP A 28 12.34 -20.61 -18.44
CA TRP A 28 13.03 -20.90 -17.19
C TRP A 28 14.04 -19.81 -16.77
N LEU A 29 14.76 -19.22 -17.74
CA LEU A 29 15.75 -18.17 -17.46
C LEU A 29 15.10 -16.90 -16.90
N THR A 30 13.99 -16.44 -17.50
CA THR A 30 13.29 -15.24 -17.02
C THR A 30 12.61 -15.49 -15.67
N ASP A 31 12.18 -16.72 -15.42
CA ASP A 31 11.64 -17.12 -14.12
C ASP A 31 12.70 -17.06 -13.01
N ILE A 32 13.92 -17.57 -13.27
CA ILE A 32 15.03 -17.48 -12.31
C ILE A 32 15.46 -16.05 -12.07
N ALA A 33 15.63 -15.26 -13.14
CA ALA A 33 16.03 -13.85 -13.02
C ALA A 33 15.02 -13.08 -12.17
N TYR A 34 13.72 -13.27 -12.43
CA TYR A 34 12.67 -12.61 -11.65
C TYR A 34 12.62 -13.08 -10.19
N ARG A 35 12.76 -14.38 -9.93
CA ARG A 35 12.81 -14.91 -8.54
C ARG A 35 13.97 -14.31 -7.76
N THR A 36 15.13 -14.18 -8.41
CA THR A 36 16.34 -13.58 -7.81
C THR A 36 16.11 -12.11 -7.50
N TYR A 37 15.57 -11.34 -8.46
CA TYR A 37 15.18 -9.94 -8.26
C TYR A 37 14.17 -9.78 -7.12
N SER A 38 13.08 -10.56 -7.14
CA SER A 38 12.04 -10.53 -6.10
C SER A 38 12.60 -10.87 -4.72
N TYR A 39 13.51 -11.85 -4.63
CA TYR A 39 14.19 -12.19 -3.38
C TYR A 39 15.07 -11.04 -2.89
N PHE A 40 15.86 -10.44 -3.77
CA PHE A 40 16.72 -9.30 -3.45
C PHE A 40 15.92 -8.12 -2.90
N ILE A 41 14.85 -7.70 -3.59
CA ILE A 41 14.01 -6.56 -3.15
C ILE A 41 13.36 -6.83 -1.79
N ARG A 42 12.87 -8.06 -1.55
CA ARG A 42 12.27 -8.42 -0.26
C ARG A 42 13.29 -8.42 0.86
N THR A 43 14.47 -9.00 0.63
CA THR A 43 15.55 -9.02 1.62
C THR A 43 16.02 -7.60 1.91
N TYR A 44 16.16 -6.76 0.89
CA TYR A 44 16.48 -5.34 1.03
C TYR A 44 15.45 -4.61 1.90
N PHE A 45 14.16 -4.78 1.61
CA PHE A 45 13.08 -4.14 2.36
C PHE A 45 13.02 -4.60 3.82
N VAL A 46 13.17 -5.91 4.09
CA VAL A 46 13.21 -6.43 5.47
C VAL A 46 14.44 -5.94 6.23
N THR A 47 15.60 -5.90 5.57
CA THR A 47 16.82 -5.37 6.19
C THR A 47 16.65 -3.89 6.56
N PHE A 48 16.00 -3.12 5.69
CA PHE A 48 15.69 -1.71 5.96
C PHE A 48 14.82 -1.55 7.22
N ILE A 49 13.74 -2.34 7.36
CA ILE A 49 12.89 -2.35 8.55
C ILE A 49 13.70 -2.69 9.82
N ILE A 50 14.61 -3.66 9.73
CA ILE A 50 15.48 -4.02 10.86
C ILE A 50 16.38 -2.84 11.24
N CYS A 51 16.95 -2.13 10.27
CA CYS A 51 17.75 -0.93 10.51
C CYS A 51 16.96 0.20 11.19
N GLU A 52 15.66 0.37 10.89
CA GLU A 52 14.80 1.33 11.59
C GLU A 52 14.57 0.92 13.05
N TYR A 53 14.34 -0.36 13.33
CA TYR A 53 14.20 -0.85 14.71
C TYR A 53 15.50 -0.76 15.51
N ILE A 54 16.66 -0.99 14.87
CA ILE A 54 17.96 -0.78 15.52
C ILE A 54 18.17 0.69 15.84
N GLU A 55 17.82 1.62 14.93
CA GLU A 55 17.89 3.06 15.21
C GLU A 55 17.03 3.40 16.42
N LEU A 56 15.79 2.89 16.48
CA LEU A 56 14.87 3.13 17.59
C LEU A 56 15.46 2.71 18.95
N ILE A 57 16.22 1.61 19.00
CA ILE A 57 16.86 1.10 20.22
C ILE A 57 18.15 1.86 20.56
N THR A 58 18.93 2.23 19.55
CA THR A 58 20.26 2.84 19.72
C THR A 58 20.22 4.35 19.90
N MET A 59 19.09 5.00 19.63
CA MET A 59 18.96 6.46 19.66
C MET A 59 19.25 7.03 21.08
N PRO A 60 20.38 7.73 21.28
CA PRO A 60 20.81 8.19 22.60
C PRO A 60 19.98 9.37 23.10
N ASP A 61 19.58 10.25 22.18
CA ASP A 61 18.73 11.40 22.45
C ASP A 61 17.26 10.98 22.36
N LYS A 62 16.66 10.69 23.51
CA LYS A 62 15.26 10.25 23.66
C LYS A 62 14.25 11.38 23.41
N ARG A 63 14.37 12.13 22.32
CA ARG A 63 13.31 13.05 21.89
C ARG A 63 12.09 12.21 21.51
N LEU A 64 11.07 12.26 22.37
CA LEU A 64 9.85 11.49 22.23
C LEU A 64 9.21 11.61 20.83
N LEU A 65 9.30 12.80 20.21
CA LEU A 65 8.77 13.05 18.86
C LEU A 65 9.45 12.19 17.79
N SER A 66 10.79 12.05 17.85
CA SER A 66 11.57 11.28 16.87
C SER A 66 11.38 9.79 17.05
N ILE A 67 11.32 9.31 18.30
CA ILE A 67 10.98 7.92 18.62
C ILE A 67 9.62 7.56 18.03
N VAL A 68 8.64 8.44 18.22
CA VAL A 68 7.28 8.27 17.72
C VAL A 68 7.23 8.23 16.18
N GLU A 69 7.98 9.10 15.51
CA GLU A 69 8.06 9.13 14.05
C GLU A 69 8.68 7.84 13.48
N ILE A 70 9.82 7.42 14.03
CA ILE A 70 10.49 6.18 13.60
C ILE A 70 9.59 4.97 13.83
N LEU A 71 8.97 4.89 15.01
CA LEU A 71 8.05 3.80 15.34
C LEU A 71 6.83 3.78 14.41
N ALA A 72 6.29 4.95 14.06
CA ALA A 72 5.15 5.03 13.15
C ALA A 72 5.51 4.46 11.77
N VAL A 73 6.64 4.85 11.19
CA VAL A 73 7.09 4.38 9.87
C VAL A 73 7.46 2.90 9.91
N SER A 74 8.22 2.47 10.92
CA SER A 74 8.67 1.07 11.02
C SER A 74 7.49 0.10 11.19
N LEU A 75 6.42 0.52 11.87
CA LEU A 75 5.18 -0.25 11.97
C LEU A 75 4.45 -0.34 10.62
N ILE A 76 4.36 0.74 9.83
CA ILE A 76 3.78 0.70 8.47
C ILE A 76 4.53 -0.30 7.59
N TYR A 77 5.86 -0.23 7.59
CA TYR A 77 6.65 -1.10 6.74
C TYR A 77 6.60 -2.55 7.22
N SER A 78 6.52 -2.78 8.53
CA SER A 78 6.30 -4.10 9.10
C SER A 78 4.95 -4.70 8.70
N THR A 79 3.85 -3.93 8.73
CA THR A 79 2.55 -4.43 8.28
C THR A 79 2.54 -4.69 6.77
N ALA A 80 3.18 -3.84 5.96
CA ALA A 80 3.35 -4.09 4.53
C ALA A 80 4.15 -5.37 4.24
N ALA A 81 5.23 -5.63 4.99
CA ALA A 81 5.98 -6.88 4.87
C ALA A 81 5.12 -8.10 5.26
N TRP A 82 4.28 -7.97 6.29
CA TRP A 82 3.35 -9.03 6.68
C TRP A 82 2.27 -9.26 5.60
N ARG A 83 1.68 -8.19 5.04
CA ARG A 83 0.74 -8.27 3.90
C ARG A 83 1.35 -9.03 2.74
N LEU A 84 2.60 -8.73 2.42
CA LEU A 84 3.33 -9.43 1.36
C LEU A 84 3.44 -10.93 1.63
N LYS A 85 3.70 -11.34 2.88
CA LYS A 85 3.72 -12.74 3.28
C LYS A 85 2.35 -13.39 3.13
N VAL A 86 1.27 -12.72 3.53
CA VAL A 86 -0.11 -13.20 3.40
C VAL A 86 -0.52 -13.36 1.93
N TYR A 87 -0.20 -12.40 1.07
CA TYR A 87 -0.53 -12.46 -0.36
C TYR A 87 0.22 -13.55 -1.11
N ASN A 88 1.41 -13.91 -0.65
CA ASN A 88 2.16 -15.05 -1.17
C ASN A 88 1.69 -16.39 -0.58
N SER A 89 0.71 -16.41 0.34
CA SER A 89 0.19 -17.65 0.93
C SER A 89 -0.61 -18.48 -0.08
N LYS A 90 -0.73 -19.79 0.16
CA LYS A 90 -1.55 -20.68 -0.68
C LYS A 90 -3.03 -20.31 -0.62
N SER A 91 -3.51 -19.87 0.55
CA SER A 91 -4.90 -19.45 0.75
C SER A 91 -5.25 -18.24 -0.13
N PHE A 92 -4.42 -17.21 -0.11
CA PHE A 92 -4.66 -16.02 -0.91
C PHE A 92 -4.53 -16.29 -2.41
N ASN A 93 -3.56 -17.09 -2.82
CA ASN A 93 -3.44 -17.51 -4.22
C ASN A 93 -4.65 -18.32 -4.72
N LYS A 94 -5.31 -19.09 -3.84
CA LYS A 94 -6.56 -19.78 -4.16
C LYS A 94 -7.67 -18.77 -4.47
N LEU A 95 -7.79 -17.67 -3.72
CA LEU A 95 -8.74 -16.59 -3.99
C LEU A 95 -8.48 -15.93 -5.35
N ILE A 96 -7.23 -15.58 -5.64
CA ILE A 96 -6.85 -15.01 -6.94
C ILE A 96 -7.19 -15.97 -8.09
N ARG A 97 -6.96 -17.27 -7.91
CA ARG A 97 -7.32 -18.27 -8.92
C ARG A 97 -8.84 -18.37 -9.12
N GLN A 98 -9.63 -18.40 -8.03
CA GLN A 98 -11.09 -18.40 -8.13
C GLN A 98 -11.62 -17.15 -8.85
N LEU A 99 -11.02 -15.98 -8.60
CA LEU A 99 -11.34 -14.75 -9.32
C LEU A 99 -11.09 -14.90 -10.83
N ARG A 100 -9.95 -15.47 -11.22
CA ARG A 100 -9.62 -15.72 -12.63
C ARG A 100 -10.56 -16.71 -13.30
N GLU A 101 -10.95 -17.78 -12.59
CA GLU A 101 -11.91 -18.77 -13.08
C GLU A 101 -13.26 -18.10 -13.36
N VAL A 102 -13.77 -17.30 -12.43
CA VAL A 102 -15.03 -16.55 -12.61
C VAL A 102 -14.93 -15.53 -13.74
N GLU A 103 -13.80 -14.82 -13.85
CA GLU A 103 -13.56 -13.87 -14.94
C GLU A 103 -13.61 -14.59 -16.29
N HIS A 104 -12.90 -15.71 -16.43
CA HIS A 104 -12.93 -16.53 -17.63
C HIS A 104 -14.35 -16.99 -17.98
N ASP A 105 -15.12 -17.46 -17.00
CA ASP A 105 -16.50 -17.91 -17.21
C ASP A 105 -17.39 -16.77 -17.71
N ILE A 106 -17.28 -15.56 -17.15
CA ILE A 106 -18.05 -14.38 -17.59
C ILE A 106 -17.76 -14.04 -19.06
N PHE A 107 -16.47 -14.07 -19.47
CA PHE A 107 -16.10 -13.78 -20.85
C PHE A 107 -16.51 -14.90 -21.83
N SER A 108 -16.58 -16.15 -21.36
CA SER A 108 -16.99 -17.28 -22.20
C SER A 108 -18.49 -17.28 -22.56
N VAL A 109 -19.35 -16.72 -21.70
CA VAL A 109 -20.83 -16.81 -21.82
C VAL A 109 -21.42 -15.83 -22.85
N ASN A 110 -20.62 -14.93 -23.44
CA ASN A 110 -21.01 -13.97 -24.48
C ASN A 110 -22.33 -13.20 -24.22
N ASN A 111 -22.70 -13.01 -22.95
CA ASN A 111 -23.87 -12.24 -22.56
C ASN A 111 -23.49 -10.77 -22.42
N THR A 112 -23.95 -9.94 -23.36
CA THR A 112 -23.60 -8.52 -23.45
C THR A 112 -23.96 -7.71 -22.21
N ASP A 113 -25.08 -8.04 -21.54
CA ASP A 113 -25.53 -7.31 -20.35
C ASP A 113 -24.64 -7.59 -19.15
N LEU A 114 -24.31 -8.87 -18.92
CA LEU A 114 -23.41 -9.29 -17.85
C LEU A 114 -22.00 -8.74 -18.07
N LEU A 115 -21.52 -8.82 -19.31
CA LEU A 115 -20.22 -8.28 -19.71
C LEU A 115 -20.16 -6.76 -19.50
N LYS A 116 -21.25 -6.03 -19.76
CA LYS A 116 -21.33 -4.59 -19.52
C LYS A 116 -21.22 -4.27 -18.03
N ILE A 117 -21.96 -4.97 -17.17
CA ILE A 117 -21.89 -4.80 -15.71
C ILE A 117 -20.47 -5.09 -15.22
N TYR A 118 -19.86 -6.20 -15.65
CA TYR A 118 -18.51 -6.57 -15.26
C TYR A 118 -17.47 -5.53 -15.70
N ASN A 119 -17.51 -5.10 -16.96
CA ASN A 119 -16.58 -4.10 -17.50
C ASN A 119 -16.69 -2.74 -16.80
N GLU A 120 -17.88 -2.35 -16.33
CA GLU A 120 -18.05 -1.15 -15.52
C GLU A 120 -17.28 -1.24 -14.19
N HIS A 121 -17.32 -2.41 -13.54
CA HIS A 121 -16.58 -2.68 -12.32
C HIS A 121 -15.07 -2.74 -12.54
N VAL A 122 -14.61 -3.39 -13.62
CA VAL A 122 -13.20 -3.40 -14.03
C VAL A 122 -12.71 -1.96 -14.25
N ARG A 123 -13.48 -1.14 -14.97
CA ARG A 123 -13.12 0.26 -15.25
C ARG A 123 -13.06 1.09 -13.97
N THR A 124 -14.00 0.89 -13.07
CA THR A 124 -14.02 1.54 -11.76
C THR A 124 -12.79 1.14 -10.94
N ASN A 125 -12.47 -0.16 -10.90
CA ASN A 125 -11.28 -0.67 -10.21
C ASN A 125 -10.00 -0.06 -10.77
N SER A 126 -9.86 -0.03 -12.10
CA SER A 126 -8.72 0.55 -12.80
C SER A 126 -8.52 2.04 -12.48
N ARG A 127 -9.62 2.82 -12.46
CA ARG A 127 -9.58 4.24 -12.09
C ARG A 127 -9.15 4.45 -10.64
N ILE A 128 -9.72 3.68 -9.71
CA ILE A 128 -9.36 3.73 -8.29
C ILE A 128 -7.87 3.38 -8.12
N CYS A 129 -7.42 2.26 -8.70
CA CYS A 129 -6.02 1.83 -8.61
C CYS A 129 -5.06 2.89 -9.17
N THR A 130 -5.37 3.44 -10.36
CA THR A 130 -4.54 4.48 -10.98
C THR A 130 -4.51 5.76 -10.13
N GLY A 131 -5.67 6.20 -9.63
CA GLY A 131 -5.76 7.39 -8.78
C GLY A 131 -4.96 7.26 -7.48
N PHE A 132 -5.08 6.14 -6.78
CA PHE A 132 -4.32 5.89 -5.56
C PHE A 132 -2.81 5.72 -5.81
N MET A 133 -2.39 5.13 -6.93
CA MET A 133 -0.97 5.09 -7.31
C MET A 133 -0.42 6.50 -7.50
N TRP A 134 -1.17 7.39 -8.18
CA TRP A 134 -0.77 8.80 -8.32
C TRP A 134 -0.70 9.54 -6.98
N ILE A 135 -1.69 9.33 -6.10
CA ILE A 135 -1.66 9.89 -4.74
C ILE A 135 -0.42 9.40 -3.99
N GLY A 136 -0.10 8.10 -4.07
CA GLY A 136 1.09 7.52 -3.44
C GLY A 136 2.40 8.12 -3.97
N VAL A 137 2.50 8.38 -5.26
CA VAL A 137 3.67 9.08 -5.84
C VAL A 137 3.73 10.53 -5.34
N LEU A 138 2.59 11.22 -5.34
CA LEU A 138 2.50 12.62 -4.92
C LEU A 138 2.82 12.82 -3.44
N THR A 139 2.49 11.86 -2.56
CA THR A 139 2.80 11.95 -1.13
C THR A 139 4.28 11.72 -0.82
N VAL A 140 4.96 10.90 -1.62
CA VAL A 140 6.37 10.54 -1.42
C VAL A 140 7.32 11.67 -1.87
N ILE A 141 6.96 12.43 -2.91
CA ILE A 141 7.82 13.50 -3.46
C ILE A 141 8.16 14.58 -2.39
N PRO A 142 7.20 15.18 -1.66
CA PRO A 142 7.49 16.16 -0.62
C PRO A 142 8.43 15.61 0.47
N TYR A 143 8.32 14.32 0.77
CA TYR A 143 9.14 13.67 1.79
C TYR A 143 10.64 13.66 1.41
N TYR A 144 10.96 13.51 0.12
CA TYR A 144 12.35 13.61 -0.36
C TYR A 144 12.84 15.04 -0.53
N ILE A 145 11.96 15.94 -0.94
CA ILE A 145 12.31 17.35 -1.13
C ILE A 145 12.54 18.06 0.22
N HIS A 146 11.78 17.68 1.26
CA HIS A 146 11.87 18.29 2.59
C HIS A 146 13.30 18.38 3.16
N PRO A 147 14.11 17.32 3.26
CA PRO A 147 15.48 17.41 3.78
C PRO A 147 16.39 18.30 2.93
N ILE A 148 16.18 18.37 1.60
CA ILE A 148 16.95 19.25 0.70
C ILE A 148 16.60 20.72 0.98
N LEU A 149 15.30 21.04 1.12
CA LEU A 149 14.85 22.38 1.47
C LEU A 149 15.32 22.78 2.87
N GLN A 150 15.32 21.85 3.81
CA GLN A 150 15.83 22.09 5.16
C GLN A 150 17.34 22.36 5.15
N GLU A 151 18.11 21.64 4.34
CA GLU A 151 19.53 21.92 4.15
C GLU A 151 19.78 23.28 3.48
N ALA A 152 18.96 23.67 2.51
CA ALA A 152 19.10 24.95 1.80
C ALA A 152 18.68 26.16 2.65
N SER A 153 17.74 25.98 3.59
CA SER A 153 17.22 27.04 4.45
C SER A 153 17.93 27.18 5.80
N ALA A 154 18.65 26.14 6.25
CA ALA A 154 19.39 26.16 7.50
C ALA A 154 20.65 27.04 7.36
N ASN A 155 20.49 28.34 7.66
CA ASN A 155 21.61 29.30 7.76
C ASN A 155 22.57 28.99 8.92
N GLU A 156 22.16 28.18 9.90
CA GLU A 156 23.01 27.68 11.00
C GLU A 156 23.21 26.16 10.87
N ALA A 157 24.31 25.77 10.23
CA ALA A 157 24.70 24.37 10.18
C ALA A 157 25.04 23.88 11.60
N THR A 158 24.29 22.90 12.11
CA THR A 158 24.67 22.20 13.34
C THR A 158 25.80 21.23 13.03
N TYR A 159 26.91 21.32 13.77
CA TYR A 159 28.06 20.45 13.60
C TYR A 159 28.20 19.51 14.80
N MET A 160 28.58 18.26 14.55
CA MET A 160 29.03 17.31 15.57
C MET A 160 30.54 17.11 15.47
N ASN A 161 31.20 17.12 16.63
CA ASN A 161 32.60 16.74 16.73
C ASN A 161 32.67 15.21 16.82
N VAL A 162 33.16 14.56 15.77
CA VAL A 162 33.41 13.12 15.76
C VAL A 162 34.91 12.90 15.90
N THR A 163 35.32 12.28 17.01
CA THR A 163 36.70 11.85 17.27
C THR A 163 36.91 10.43 16.74
N HIS A 164 37.73 10.28 15.71
CA HIS A 164 38.19 8.97 15.25
C HIS A 164 39.72 8.99 15.17
N ASN A 165 40.39 8.05 15.84
CA ASN A 165 41.85 7.95 15.89
C ASN A 165 42.55 9.26 16.30
N ASN A 166 42.09 9.91 17.37
CA ASN A 166 42.58 11.21 17.87
C ASN A 166 42.44 12.40 16.91
N ILE A 167 41.76 12.25 15.76
CA ILE A 167 41.43 13.35 14.85
C ILE A 167 39.97 13.75 15.09
N THR A 168 39.76 14.99 15.54
CA THR A 168 38.45 15.63 15.64
C THR A 168 38.02 16.14 14.27
N LYS A 169 37.11 15.43 13.59
CA LYS A 169 36.45 15.96 12.39
C LYS A 169 35.13 16.61 12.78
N LEU A 170 34.94 17.85 12.33
CA LEU A 170 33.72 18.62 12.53
C LEU A 170 32.76 18.29 11.38
N LEU A 171 31.76 17.44 11.64
CA LEU A 171 30.83 16.94 10.62
C LEU A 171 29.50 17.69 10.69
N LYS A 172 29.02 18.18 9.54
CA LYS A 172 27.71 18.83 9.42
C LYS A 172 26.61 17.78 9.59
N ILE A 173 25.71 17.98 10.55
CA ILE A 173 24.51 17.15 10.71
C ILE A 173 23.56 17.50 9.56
N ARG A 174 23.27 16.53 8.70
CA ARG A 174 22.29 16.68 7.62
C ARG A 174 21.08 15.80 7.89
N PRO A 175 19.84 16.31 7.76
CA PRO A 175 18.64 15.53 7.96
C PRO A 175 18.51 14.50 6.83
N LEU A 176 18.19 13.26 7.19
CA LEU A 176 17.82 12.22 6.22
C LEU A 176 16.29 12.17 6.10
N PRO A 177 15.73 11.69 4.97
CA PRO A 177 14.29 11.53 4.83
C PRO A 177 13.73 10.63 5.92
N LEU A 178 14.38 9.48 6.16
CA LEU A 178 14.05 8.54 7.23
C LEU A 178 15.17 8.49 8.25
N SER A 179 14.87 8.09 9.49
CA SER A 179 15.90 7.79 10.47
C SER A 179 16.12 6.29 10.51
N SER A 180 17.31 5.85 10.15
CA SER A 180 17.72 4.45 10.24
C SER A 180 19.17 4.32 10.68
N TRP A 181 19.48 3.17 11.24
CA TRP A 181 20.82 2.85 11.70
C TRP A 181 21.67 2.38 10.53
N PHE A 182 22.94 2.78 10.53
CA PHE A 182 23.93 2.34 9.56
C PHE A 182 25.18 1.82 10.29
N PRO A 183 25.83 0.77 9.78
CA PRO A 183 27.10 0.27 10.33
C PRO A 183 28.30 1.17 10.01
N TYR A 184 28.08 2.33 9.42
CA TYR A 184 29.09 3.31 9.03
C TYR A 184 28.63 4.73 9.41
N ASN A 185 29.55 5.68 9.42
CA ASN A 185 29.24 7.07 9.72
C ASN A 185 28.41 7.72 8.59
N ARG A 186 27.10 7.83 8.79
CA ARG A 186 26.16 8.44 7.84
C ARG A 186 26.45 9.91 7.51
N TYR A 187 27.16 10.63 8.39
CA TYR A 187 27.51 12.04 8.16
C TYR A 187 28.69 12.20 7.20
N GLU A 188 29.62 11.24 7.18
CA GLU A 188 30.75 11.20 6.24
C GLU A 188 30.27 10.76 4.85
N TYR A 189 29.41 9.74 4.79
CA TYR A 189 28.88 9.17 3.55
C TYR A 189 27.43 9.56 3.26
N TYR A 190 27.08 10.83 3.47
CA TYR A 190 25.70 11.31 3.41
C TYR A 190 24.98 11.00 2.10
N TYR A 191 25.59 11.25 0.94
CA TYR A 191 24.95 11.03 -0.36
C TYR A 191 24.59 9.56 -0.60
N TYR A 192 25.41 8.62 -0.13
CA TYR A 192 25.13 7.19 -0.23
C TYR A 192 23.97 6.78 0.68
N SER A 193 23.96 7.25 1.94
CA SER A 193 22.83 7.03 2.85
C SER A 193 21.53 7.65 2.34
N TYR A 194 21.61 8.84 1.77
CA TYR A 194 20.46 9.54 1.19
C TYR A 194 19.89 8.79 -0.03
N ALA A 195 20.75 8.36 -0.96
CA ALA A 195 20.33 7.54 -2.11
C ALA A 195 19.70 6.21 -1.69
N TYR A 196 20.30 5.54 -0.69
CA TYR A 196 19.77 4.32 -0.10
C TYR A 196 18.36 4.54 0.49
N HIS A 197 18.14 5.63 1.23
CA HIS A 197 16.82 5.98 1.77
C HIS A 197 15.80 6.29 0.69
N ILE A 198 16.17 6.98 -0.39
CA ILE A 198 15.25 7.22 -1.50
C ILE A 198 14.76 5.89 -2.08
N VAL A 199 15.66 4.94 -2.32
CA VAL A 199 15.30 3.64 -2.87
C VAL A 199 14.45 2.84 -1.87
N ALA A 200 14.84 2.82 -0.59
CA ALA A 200 14.11 2.12 0.46
C ALA A 200 12.71 2.68 0.69
N ALA A 201 12.58 4.00 0.81
CA ALA A 201 11.30 4.66 0.98
C ALA A 201 10.41 4.50 -0.27
N ALA A 202 10.97 4.54 -1.48
CA ALA A 202 10.20 4.35 -2.71
C ALA A 202 9.65 2.92 -2.80
N ILE A 203 10.48 1.92 -2.48
CA ILE A 203 10.05 0.52 -2.40
C ILE A 203 9.00 0.35 -1.29
N GLY A 204 9.26 0.87 -0.09
CA GLY A 204 8.36 0.75 1.06
C GLY A 204 7.01 1.39 0.83
N ALA A 205 6.97 2.64 0.36
CA ALA A 205 5.73 3.33 0.00
C ALA A 205 4.97 2.60 -1.11
N SER A 206 5.67 2.12 -2.14
CA SER A 206 5.05 1.33 -3.21
C SER A 206 4.48 0.02 -2.68
N MET A 207 5.17 -0.68 -1.77
CA MET A 207 4.68 -1.91 -1.15
C MET A 207 3.40 -1.65 -0.36
N VAL A 208 3.37 -0.60 0.44
CA VAL A 208 2.17 -0.20 1.21
C VAL A 208 0.99 0.05 0.27
N VAL A 209 1.15 0.97 -0.69
CA VAL A 209 0.08 1.36 -1.62
C VAL A 209 -0.41 0.18 -2.44
N LEU A 210 0.49 -0.60 -3.05
CA LEU A 210 0.09 -1.73 -3.89
C LEU A 210 -0.57 -2.85 -3.10
N THR A 211 -0.14 -3.08 -1.86
CA THR A 211 -0.76 -4.12 -1.02
C THR A 211 -2.18 -3.73 -0.60
N ASP A 212 -2.43 -2.46 -0.29
CA ASP A 212 -3.78 -1.95 -0.04
C ASP A 212 -4.66 -2.03 -1.28
N LEU A 213 -4.14 -1.62 -2.44
CA LEU A 213 -4.91 -1.63 -3.69
C LEU A 213 -5.31 -3.04 -4.16
N LEU A 214 -4.46 -4.03 -3.89
CA LEU A 214 -4.82 -5.41 -4.16
C LEU A 214 -6.04 -5.85 -3.33
N PHE A 215 -6.05 -5.52 -2.04
CA PHE A 215 -7.19 -5.84 -1.17
C PHE A 215 -8.46 -5.11 -1.61
N VAL A 216 -8.38 -3.80 -1.86
CA VAL A 216 -9.49 -2.99 -2.37
C VAL A 216 -10.03 -3.57 -3.68
N SER A 217 -9.17 -4.04 -4.57
CA SER A 217 -9.59 -4.63 -5.85
C SER A 217 -10.35 -5.94 -5.69
N ILE A 218 -9.95 -6.78 -4.73
CA ILE A 218 -10.69 -8.01 -4.40
C ILE A 218 -12.07 -7.65 -3.82
N MET A 219 -12.16 -6.62 -2.99
CA MET A 219 -13.44 -6.14 -2.46
C MET A 219 -14.34 -5.58 -3.58
N ILE A 220 -13.80 -4.80 -4.52
CA ILE A 220 -14.55 -4.31 -5.69
C ILE A 220 -15.03 -5.46 -6.56
N PHE A 221 -14.21 -6.50 -6.73
CA PHE A 221 -14.63 -7.73 -7.43
C PHE A 221 -15.84 -8.37 -6.76
N LEU A 222 -15.82 -8.54 -5.43
CA LEU A 222 -16.94 -9.09 -4.67
C LEU A 222 -18.23 -8.27 -4.83
N ILE A 223 -18.12 -6.94 -4.81
CA ILE A 223 -19.25 -6.04 -5.09
C ILE A 223 -19.79 -6.27 -6.51
N GLY A 224 -18.91 -6.44 -7.49
CA GLY A 224 -19.29 -6.77 -8.88
C GLY A 224 -20.02 -8.12 -8.98
N GLN A 225 -19.58 -9.13 -8.23
CA GLN A 225 -20.26 -10.44 -8.16
C GLN A 225 -21.66 -10.34 -7.53
N LEU A 226 -21.81 -9.53 -6.48
CA LEU A 226 -23.13 -9.27 -5.87
C LEU A 226 -24.08 -8.55 -6.83
N LYS A 227 -23.61 -7.57 -7.61
CA LYS A 227 -24.44 -6.93 -8.65
C LYS A 227 -24.80 -7.88 -9.79
N THR A 228 -23.86 -8.75 -10.17
CA THR A 228 -24.11 -9.81 -11.16
C THR A 228 -25.20 -10.75 -10.69
N LEU A 229 -25.13 -11.17 -9.43
CA LEU A 229 -26.17 -11.97 -8.78
C LEU A 229 -27.52 -11.24 -8.74
N GLN A 230 -27.54 -9.96 -8.40
CA GLN A 230 -28.75 -9.13 -8.41
C GLN A 230 -29.38 -9.07 -9.81
N TYR A 231 -28.56 -8.91 -10.86
CA TYR A 231 -29.03 -8.95 -12.24
C TYR A 231 -29.66 -10.31 -12.59
N HIS A 232 -29.05 -11.42 -12.17
CA HIS A 232 -29.59 -12.76 -12.40
C HIS A 232 -30.97 -12.95 -11.76
N PHE A 233 -31.17 -12.51 -10.52
CA PHE A 233 -32.46 -12.62 -9.86
C PHE A 233 -33.51 -11.69 -10.48
N LYS A 234 -33.16 -10.43 -10.75
CA LYS A 234 -34.08 -9.45 -11.36
C LYS A 234 -34.56 -9.91 -12.74
N ASN A 235 -33.70 -10.55 -13.51
CA ASN A 235 -33.99 -11.01 -14.87
C ASN A 235 -34.24 -12.53 -14.96
N ALA A 236 -34.50 -13.22 -13.84
CA ALA A 236 -34.60 -14.67 -13.79
C ALA A 236 -35.63 -15.23 -14.79
N LYS A 237 -36.80 -14.59 -14.92
CA LYS A 237 -37.85 -14.99 -15.89
C LYS A 237 -37.37 -14.88 -17.34
N LYS A 238 -36.69 -13.77 -17.69
CA LYS A 238 -36.15 -13.53 -19.04
C LYS A 238 -35.07 -14.56 -19.37
N ILE A 239 -34.15 -14.81 -18.44
CA ILE A 239 -33.08 -15.79 -18.58
C ILE A 239 -33.66 -17.20 -18.74
N ALA A 240 -34.65 -17.57 -17.93
CA ALA A 240 -35.35 -18.84 -18.04
C ALA A 240 -36.06 -19.02 -19.39
N MET A 241 -36.63 -17.97 -19.96
CA MET A 241 -37.25 -18.00 -21.29
C MET A 241 -36.22 -18.25 -22.40
N VAL A 242 -35.04 -17.61 -22.33
CA VAL A 242 -33.93 -17.86 -23.27
C VAL A 242 -33.41 -19.29 -23.13
N LEU A 243 -33.25 -19.79 -21.90
CA LEU A 243 -32.81 -21.15 -21.63
C LEU A 243 -33.80 -22.20 -22.18
N LYS A 244 -35.10 -21.92 -22.05
CA LYS A 244 -36.18 -22.73 -22.61
C LYS A 244 -36.05 -22.87 -24.12
N LEU A 245 -35.81 -21.75 -24.82
CA LEU A 245 -35.66 -21.72 -26.28
C LEU A 245 -34.41 -22.46 -26.75
N ASN A 246 -33.30 -22.32 -26.04
CA ASN A 246 -32.02 -22.92 -26.45
C ASN A 246 -31.94 -24.43 -26.18
N ILE A 247 -32.54 -24.92 -25.09
CA ILE A 247 -32.44 -26.33 -24.66
C ILE A 247 -33.71 -27.12 -24.98
N GLY A 248 -34.81 -26.47 -25.35
CA GLY A 248 -36.09 -27.13 -25.66
C GLY A 248 -36.80 -27.71 -24.44
N THR A 249 -36.57 -27.17 -23.23
CA THR A 249 -37.16 -27.69 -21.98
C THR A 249 -38.46 -26.99 -21.60
N THR A 250 -39.15 -27.46 -20.56
CA THR A 250 -40.31 -26.74 -20.00
C THR A 250 -39.88 -25.46 -19.28
N TYR A 251 -40.74 -24.44 -19.29
CA TYR A 251 -40.45 -23.16 -18.64
C TYR A 251 -40.16 -23.31 -17.14
N ASN A 252 -40.93 -24.14 -16.44
CA ASN A 252 -40.74 -24.40 -15.01
C ASN A 252 -39.38 -25.02 -14.72
N ASN A 253 -38.91 -25.95 -15.56
CA ASN A 253 -37.58 -26.55 -15.39
C ASN A 253 -36.46 -25.53 -15.65
N SER A 254 -36.60 -24.69 -16.68
CA SER A 254 -35.65 -23.61 -16.97
C SER A 254 -35.60 -22.55 -15.87
N LEU A 255 -36.75 -22.21 -15.28
CA LEU A 255 -36.84 -21.28 -14.16
C LEU A 255 -36.20 -21.86 -12.91
N ASN A 256 -36.50 -23.12 -12.58
CA ASN A 256 -35.89 -23.84 -11.46
C ASN A 256 -34.36 -23.92 -11.62
N TYR A 257 -33.86 -24.18 -12.84
CA TYR A 257 -32.44 -24.17 -13.13
C TYR A 257 -31.81 -22.80 -12.89
N THR A 258 -32.44 -21.72 -13.37
CA THR A 258 -31.97 -20.34 -13.21
C THR A 258 -31.90 -19.93 -11.73
N ILE A 259 -32.92 -20.28 -10.94
CA ILE A 259 -32.94 -20.02 -9.49
C ILE A 259 -31.86 -20.83 -8.77
N LYS A 260 -31.72 -22.13 -9.09
CA LYS A 260 -30.64 -22.98 -8.53
C LYS A 260 -29.26 -22.41 -8.85
N TYR A 261 -29.05 -21.90 -10.07
CA TYR A 261 -27.82 -21.23 -10.45
C TYR A 261 -27.56 -19.98 -9.61
N GLY A 262 -28.58 -19.12 -9.42
CA GLY A 262 -28.48 -17.94 -8.54
C GLY A 262 -28.12 -18.31 -7.09
N ILE A 263 -28.74 -19.35 -6.52
CA ILE A 263 -28.42 -19.83 -5.17
C ILE A 263 -26.97 -20.31 -5.09
N ARG A 264 -26.48 -21.07 -6.08
CA ARG A 264 -25.09 -21.55 -6.13
C ARG A 264 -24.09 -20.39 -6.22
N MET A 265 -24.38 -19.38 -7.07
CA MET A 265 -23.59 -18.16 -7.17
C MET A 265 -23.52 -17.42 -5.83
N HIS A 266 -24.64 -17.30 -5.12
CA HIS A 266 -24.65 -16.68 -3.79
C HIS A 266 -23.81 -17.45 -2.77
N GLN A 267 -23.96 -18.78 -2.72
CA GLN A 267 -23.15 -19.64 -1.85
C GLN A 267 -21.65 -19.55 -2.18
N PHE A 268 -21.30 -19.43 -3.46
CA PHE A 268 -19.92 -19.20 -3.88
C PHE A 268 -19.39 -17.88 -3.33
N ILE A 269 -20.16 -16.78 -3.46
CA ILE A 269 -19.75 -15.46 -2.93
C ILE A 269 -19.54 -15.54 -1.41
N ILE A 270 -20.45 -16.18 -0.66
CA ILE A 270 -20.30 -16.36 0.79
C ILE A 270 -19.00 -17.09 1.12
N ARG A 271 -18.73 -18.24 0.47
CA ARG A 271 -17.50 -19.01 0.70
C ARG A 271 -16.25 -18.21 0.33
N TYR A 272 -16.30 -17.41 -0.74
CA TYR A 272 -15.19 -16.56 -1.14
C TYR A 272 -14.92 -15.47 -0.10
N VAL A 273 -15.97 -14.85 0.45
CA VAL A 273 -15.85 -13.87 1.54
C VAL A 273 -15.28 -14.51 2.81
N GLU A 274 -15.73 -15.71 3.17
CA GLU A 274 -15.19 -16.45 4.32
C GLU A 274 -13.70 -16.81 4.13
N ASP A 275 -13.31 -17.24 2.93
CA ASP A 275 -11.90 -17.55 2.61
C ASP A 275 -11.03 -16.26 2.62
N LEU A 276 -11.58 -15.13 2.19
CA LEU A 276 -10.95 -13.81 2.26
C LEU A 276 -10.78 -13.36 3.72
N ASP A 277 -11.83 -13.45 4.53
CA ASP A 277 -11.81 -13.07 5.94
C ASP A 277 -10.85 -13.94 6.75
N LYS A 278 -10.86 -15.26 6.54
CA LYS A 278 -9.87 -16.17 7.15
C LYS A 278 -8.43 -15.80 6.78
N SER A 279 -8.21 -15.28 5.58
CA SER A 279 -6.88 -14.89 5.10
C SER A 279 -6.44 -13.51 5.60
N MET A 280 -7.37 -12.58 5.81
CA MET A 280 -7.07 -11.16 6.05
C MET A 280 -7.46 -10.62 7.43
N SER A 281 -8.37 -11.25 8.17
CA SER A 281 -8.93 -10.75 9.45
C SER A 281 -7.87 -10.30 10.45
N ARG A 282 -6.90 -11.17 10.75
CA ARG A 282 -5.79 -10.85 11.68
C ARG A 282 -4.96 -9.68 11.19
N LEU A 283 -4.72 -9.61 9.89
CA LEU A 283 -3.92 -8.56 9.29
C LEU A 283 -4.64 -7.22 9.34
N MET A 284 -5.94 -7.19 9.03
CA MET A 284 -6.77 -5.99 9.15
C MET A 284 -6.84 -5.47 10.59
N LEU A 285 -6.87 -6.36 11.58
CA LEU A 285 -6.84 -5.97 12.99
C LEU A 285 -5.52 -5.27 13.36
N VAL A 286 -4.39 -5.80 12.88
CA VAL A 286 -3.07 -5.19 13.10
C VAL A 286 -2.97 -3.86 12.37
N ASP A 287 -3.43 -3.79 11.12
CA ASP A 287 -3.46 -2.54 10.35
C ASP A 287 -4.31 -1.48 11.05
N PHE A 288 -5.47 -1.85 11.59
CA PHE A 288 -6.32 -0.95 12.37
C PHE A 288 -5.62 -0.44 13.63
N ALA A 289 -4.90 -1.31 14.35
CA ALA A 289 -4.15 -0.92 15.54
C ALA A 289 -3.00 0.04 15.19
N VAL A 290 -2.26 -0.25 14.12
CA VAL A 290 -1.16 0.58 13.62
C VAL A 290 -1.66 1.95 13.14
N ALA A 291 -2.73 1.98 12.36
CA ALA A 291 -3.37 3.23 11.92
C ALA A 291 -3.90 4.05 13.11
N SER A 292 -4.49 3.39 14.11
CA SER A 292 -4.97 4.07 15.33
C SER A 292 -3.81 4.70 16.11
N LEU A 293 -2.70 3.98 16.26
CA LEU A 293 -1.49 4.51 16.89
C LEU A 293 -0.94 5.70 16.09
N GLN A 294 -0.89 5.60 14.77
CA GLN A 294 -0.43 6.69 13.91
C GLN A 294 -1.27 7.96 14.03
N MET A 295 -2.60 7.81 14.04
CA MET A 295 -3.50 8.94 14.21
C MET A 295 -3.30 9.60 15.58
N ALA A 296 -3.09 8.81 16.64
CA ALA A 296 -2.76 9.35 17.96
C ALA A 296 -1.41 10.08 17.96
N THR A 297 -0.39 9.52 17.32
CA THR A 297 0.94 10.14 17.22
C THR A 297 0.94 11.42 16.41
N LEU A 298 0.22 11.46 15.28
CA LEU A 298 0.02 12.65 14.47
C LEU A 298 -0.72 13.73 15.27
N GLY A 299 -1.75 13.35 16.03
CA GLY A 299 -2.45 14.27 16.94
C GLY A 299 -1.50 14.90 17.97
N LEU A 300 -0.63 14.10 18.59
CA LEU A 300 0.38 14.60 19.53
C LEU A 300 1.38 15.54 18.85
N GLN A 301 1.89 15.17 17.67
CA GLN A 301 2.79 16.02 16.88
C GLN A 301 2.13 17.35 16.53
N MET A 302 0.86 17.35 16.10
CA MET A 302 0.12 18.59 15.81
C MET A 302 -0.01 19.49 17.04
N ILE A 303 -0.25 18.94 18.24
CA ILE A 303 -0.34 19.73 19.47
C ILE A 303 1.02 20.35 19.82
N VAL A 304 2.10 19.56 19.75
CA VAL A 304 3.46 20.01 20.07
C VAL A 304 3.94 21.07 19.06
N VAL A 305 3.75 20.83 17.77
CA VAL A 305 4.14 21.74 16.69
C VAL A 305 3.28 23.02 16.70
N LYS A 306 1.96 22.93 16.90
CA LYS A 306 1.12 24.12 17.05
C LYS A 306 1.56 24.98 18.22
N ARG A 307 1.97 24.38 19.35
CA ARG A 307 2.55 25.13 20.47
C ARG A 307 3.83 25.87 20.06
N TYR A 308 4.61 25.31 19.14
CA TYR A 308 5.82 25.93 18.59
C TYR A 308 5.49 27.06 17.60
N ILE A 309 4.60 26.84 16.64
CA ILE A 309 4.15 27.83 15.65
C ILE A 309 3.44 29.00 16.34
N PHE A 310 2.52 28.71 17.27
CA PHE A 310 1.81 29.72 18.05
C PHE A 310 2.78 30.52 18.92
N LYS A 311 3.78 29.87 19.54
CA LYS A 311 4.82 30.55 20.33
C LYS A 311 5.78 31.39 19.45
N GLN A 312 6.07 30.98 18.22
CA GLN A 312 6.81 31.78 17.25
C GLN A 312 5.99 32.97 16.74
N PHE A 313 4.70 32.77 16.46
CA PHE A 313 3.77 33.84 16.10
C PHE A 313 3.64 34.88 17.22
N PHE A 314 3.50 34.46 18.48
CA PHE A 314 3.47 35.36 19.64
C PHE A 314 4.82 36.05 19.92
N ARG A 315 5.95 35.41 19.63
CA ARG A 315 7.26 36.08 19.69
C ARG A 315 7.41 37.14 18.60
N LEU A 316 7.01 36.85 17.37
CA LEU A 316 7.00 37.80 16.27
C LEU A 316 6.06 38.98 16.56
N SER A 317 4.86 38.73 17.08
CA SER A 317 3.93 39.80 17.47
C SER A 317 4.48 40.69 18.59
N ASN A 318 5.20 40.11 19.57
CA ASN A 318 5.83 40.87 20.64
C ASN A 318 7.07 41.66 20.19
N ILE A 319 7.81 41.16 19.21
CA ILE A 319 8.93 41.89 18.59
C ILE A 319 8.40 43.07 17.77
N LEU A 320 7.32 42.88 17.00
CA LEU A 320 6.63 43.94 16.26
C LEU A 320 5.99 45.00 17.17
N ARG A 321 5.65 44.65 18.43
CA ARG A 321 5.08 45.60 19.41
C ARG A 321 6.12 46.51 20.08
N ARG A 322 7.40 46.11 20.12
CA ARG A 322 8.47 46.89 20.77
C ARG A 322 8.80 48.24 20.12
N PRO A 323 8.87 48.39 18.79
CA PRO A 323 9.15 49.70 18.18
C PRO A 323 7.99 50.70 18.30
N LEU A 324 6.77 50.24 18.58
CA LEU A 324 5.59 51.11 18.77
C LEU A 324 5.52 51.77 20.15
N LEU A 325 6.21 51.22 21.15
CA LEU A 325 6.24 51.76 22.52
C LEU A 325 7.46 52.66 22.79
N SER A 326 8.42 52.75 21.87
CA SER A 326 9.58 53.65 21.96
C SER A 326 9.38 54.98 21.20
N LEU A 327 8.21 55.19 20.62
CA LEU A 327 7.82 56.39 19.86
C LEU A 327 6.70 57.20 20.53
N THR A 328 6.31 56.81 21.75
CA THR A 328 5.45 57.54 22.69
C THR A 328 6.23 57.77 23.95
#